data_AF-A0A413B2S5-F1
#
_entry.id   AF-A0A413B2S5-F1
#
_cell.length_a   1.000
_cell.length_b   1.000
_cell.length_c   1.000
_cell.angle_alpha   90.00
_cell.angle_beta   90.00
_cell.angle_gamma   90.00
#
_symmetry.space_group_name_H-M   'P 1'
#
loop_
_entity.id
_entity.type
_entity.pdbx_description
1 polymer ?
#
loop_
_entity_poly.entity_id
_entity_poly.type
_entity_poly.pdbx_seq_one_letter_code
_entity_poly.pdbx_strand_id
1 'polypeptide(L)'
;MARTKKTVVSGITREQAEQAFADFAAADAKVQNLTSKMDIEMTRIREKYADQLAELSATKEKNFDIMQAYAVENKEELFSKRKSLESAHGVFGFRTGTPKLKNLKGFTWAAVTNICKELLPQYIRTTDELAKDKLLADRDNPEVAEYFPKIGVQVVQEETFYVEPKKENDAQQQSA
;
A
#
# COMPACT_ATOMS: atom_id res chain seq x y z
N MET A 1 19.37 2.66 -15.37
CA MET A 1 20.48 3.35 -14.68
C MET A 1 21.51 2.28 -14.31
N ALA A 2 22.75 2.40 -14.79
CA ALA A 2 23.79 1.40 -14.55
C ALA A 2 24.19 1.38 -13.07
N ARG A 3 24.43 0.19 -12.51
CA ARG A 3 24.91 0.01 -11.14
C ARG A 3 26.31 0.61 -11.02
N THR A 4 26.43 1.81 -10.48
CA THR A 4 27.72 2.44 -10.20
C THR A 4 28.47 1.60 -9.17
N LYS A 5 29.64 1.08 -9.54
CA LYS A 5 30.48 0.27 -8.65
C LYS A 5 30.88 1.13 -7.44
N LYS A 6 30.57 0.69 -6.23
CA LYS A 6 30.90 1.40 -4.99
C LYS A 6 32.43 1.52 -4.88
N THR A 7 32.95 2.74 -4.94
CA THR A 7 34.37 3.01 -4.71
C THR A 7 34.70 2.65 -3.27
N VAL A 8 35.71 1.79 -3.07
CA VAL A 8 36.20 1.46 -1.73
C VAL A 8 36.99 2.67 -1.24
N VAL A 9 36.53 3.28 -0.15
CA VAL A 9 37.21 4.39 0.51
C VAL A 9 38.10 3.80 1.62
N SER A 10 39.40 4.06 1.60
CA SER A 10 40.39 3.50 2.56
C SER A 10 41.34 4.57 3.09
N GLY A 11 41.86 4.39 4.30
CA GLY A 11 42.84 5.31 4.90
C GLY A 11 42.26 6.62 5.42
N ILE A 12 40.98 6.60 5.83
CA ILE A 12 40.26 7.78 6.34
C ILE A 12 40.70 8.08 7.77
N THR A 13 41.04 9.34 8.04
CA THR A 13 41.40 9.80 9.38
C THR A 13 40.16 9.98 10.25
N ARG A 14 40.36 10.05 11.58
CA ARG A 14 39.27 10.30 12.52
C ARG A 14 38.56 11.62 12.20
N GLU A 15 39.31 12.66 11.88
CA GLU A 15 38.80 14.00 11.56
C GLU A 15 37.94 13.96 10.28
N GLN A 16 38.38 13.20 9.27
CA GLN A 16 37.59 13.01 8.04
C GLN A 16 36.29 12.24 8.29
N ALA A 17 36.32 11.23 9.17
CA ALA A 17 35.12 10.49 9.57
C ALA A 17 34.14 11.37 10.37
N GLU A 18 34.65 12.18 11.30
CA GLU A 18 33.84 13.13 12.09
C GLU A 18 33.23 14.22 11.18
N GLN A 19 34.00 14.78 10.24
CA GLN A 19 33.48 15.73 9.26
C GLN A 19 32.43 15.09 8.35
N ALA A 20 32.67 13.87 7.86
CA ALA A 20 31.70 13.15 7.03
C ALA A 20 30.40 12.87 7.80
N PHE A 21 30.48 12.58 9.10
CA PHE A 21 29.29 12.40 9.93
C PHE A 21 28.54 13.72 10.16
N ALA A 22 29.25 14.84 10.37
CA ALA A 22 28.65 16.16 10.46
C ALA A 22 27.91 16.54 9.16
N ASP A 23 28.54 16.32 8.01
CA ASP A 23 27.94 16.58 6.69
C ASP A 23 26.74 15.67 6.44
N PHE A 24 26.83 14.39 6.81
CA PHE A 24 25.72 13.44 6.73
C PHE A 24 24.54 13.88 7.59
N ALA A 25 24.77 14.28 8.84
CA ALA A 25 23.74 14.77 9.75
C ALA A 25 23.06 16.05 9.21
N ALA A 26 23.83 17.00 8.70
CA ALA A 26 23.30 18.23 8.10
C ALA A 26 22.47 17.96 6.84
N ALA A 27 22.91 17.02 5.99
CA ALA A 27 22.17 16.61 4.80
C ALA A 27 20.86 15.90 5.16
N ASP A 28 20.88 14.97 6.13
CA ASP A 28 19.70 14.26 6.61
C ASP A 28 18.65 15.23 7.18
N ALA A 29 19.09 16.17 8.03
CA ALA A 29 18.20 17.20 8.58
C ALA A 29 17.58 18.07 7.47
N LYS A 30 18.35 18.42 6.43
CA LYS A 30 17.86 19.19 5.29
C LYS A 30 16.86 18.39 4.44
N VAL A 31 17.10 17.10 4.22
CA VAL A 31 16.14 16.21 3.54
C VAL A 31 14.83 16.17 4.32
N GLN A 32 14.89 15.93 5.63
CA GLN A 32 13.70 15.92 6.49
C GLN A 32 12.94 17.26 6.42
N ASN A 33 13.64 18.40 6.49
CA ASN A 33 13.00 19.71 6.39
C ASN A 33 12.32 19.96 5.04
N LEU A 34 12.98 19.59 3.94
CA LEU A 34 12.43 19.75 2.59
C LEU A 34 11.22 18.83 2.36
N THR A 35 11.29 17.58 2.82
CA THR A 35 10.15 16.66 2.76
C THR A 35 8.96 17.21 3.54
N SER A 36 9.16 17.69 4.77
CA SER A 36 8.09 18.29 5.57
C SER A 36 7.47 19.52 4.89
N LYS A 37 8.27 20.39 4.28
CA LYS A 37 7.76 21.54 3.50
C LYS A 37 6.96 21.09 2.28
N MET A 38 7.45 20.09 1.56
CA MET A 38 6.75 19.52 0.40
C MET A 38 5.39 18.94 0.81
N ASP A 39 5.32 18.22 1.93
CA ASP A 39 4.07 17.63 2.42
C ASP A 39 3.05 18.70 2.82
N ILE A 40 3.50 19.81 3.42
CA ILE A 40 2.66 20.98 3.72
C ILE A 40 2.10 21.59 2.43
N GLU A 41 2.95 21.83 1.44
CA GLU A 41 2.52 22.42 0.16
C GLU A 41 1.57 21.47 -0.61
N MET A 42 1.84 20.17 -0.61
CA MET A 42 0.96 19.16 -1.20
C MET A 42 -0.41 19.17 -0.52
N THR A 43 -0.44 19.27 0.81
CA THR A 43 -1.67 19.37 1.59
C THR A 43 -2.43 20.65 1.23
N ARG A 44 -1.75 21.79 1.17
CA ARG A 44 -2.34 23.08 0.79
C ARG A 44 -2.93 23.06 -0.62
N ILE A 45 -2.26 22.43 -1.57
CA ILE A 45 -2.77 22.27 -2.94
C ILE A 45 -4.04 21.40 -2.92
N ARG A 46 -4.05 20.31 -2.17
CA ARG A 46 -5.24 19.45 -2.04
C ARG A 46 -6.42 20.22 -1.44
N GLU A 47 -6.19 20.94 -0.35
CA GLU A 47 -7.22 21.76 0.31
C GLU A 47 -7.76 22.86 -0.62
N LYS A 48 -6.88 23.56 -1.35
CA LYS A 48 -7.26 24.62 -2.29
C LYS A 48 -8.30 24.18 -3.32
N TYR A 49 -8.25 22.93 -3.78
CA TYR A 49 -9.16 22.39 -4.79
C TYR A 49 -10.25 21.49 -4.20
N ALA A 50 -10.22 21.19 -2.90
CA ALA A 50 -11.13 20.23 -2.27
C ALA A 50 -12.60 20.63 -2.45
N ASP A 51 -12.95 21.88 -2.13
CA ASP A 51 -14.34 22.35 -2.20
C ASP A 51 -14.87 22.38 -3.63
N GLN A 52 -14.08 22.87 -4.59
CA GLN A 52 -14.47 22.90 -6.01
C GLN A 52 -14.64 21.49 -6.58
N LEU A 53 -13.75 20.56 -6.22
CA LEU A 53 -13.88 19.15 -6.63
C LEU A 53 -15.09 18.48 -5.98
N ALA A 54 -15.41 18.81 -4.73
CA ALA A 54 -16.60 18.31 -4.05
C ALA A 54 -17.89 18.84 -4.71
N GLU A 55 -17.97 20.13 -5.02
CA GLU A 55 -19.11 20.75 -5.70
C GLU A 55 -19.34 20.15 -7.09
N LEU A 56 -18.28 20.00 -7.89
CA LEU A 56 -18.34 19.38 -9.21
C LEU A 56 -18.74 17.90 -9.11
N SER A 57 -18.28 17.19 -8.08
CA SER A 57 -18.66 15.79 -7.84
C SER A 57 -20.14 15.68 -7.49
N ALA A 58 -20.65 16.53 -6.60
CA ALA A 58 -22.06 16.58 -6.24
C ALA A 58 -22.95 16.94 -7.46
N THR A 59 -22.49 17.87 -8.30
CA THR A 59 -23.17 18.23 -9.55
C THR A 59 -23.21 17.04 -10.52
N LYS A 60 -22.11 16.30 -10.65
CA LYS A 60 -22.07 15.09 -11.49
C LYS A 60 -23.01 14.01 -10.96
N GLU A 61 -23.03 13.77 -9.66
CA GLU A 61 -23.89 12.76 -9.02
C GLU A 61 -25.37 13.09 -9.21
N LYS A 62 -25.78 14.32 -8.89
CA LYS A 62 -27.16 14.78 -9.12
C LYS A 62 -27.62 14.58 -10.57
N ASN A 63 -26.79 14.96 -11.54
CA ASN A 63 -27.14 14.82 -12.95
C ASN A 63 -27.09 13.36 -13.42
N PHE A 64 -26.21 12.55 -12.84
CA PHE A 64 -26.17 11.11 -13.09
C PHE A 64 -27.49 10.44 -12.65
N ASP A 65 -28.00 10.79 -11.47
CA ASP A 65 -29.25 10.24 -10.95
C ASP A 65 -30.45 10.59 -11.84
N ILE A 66 -30.50 11.82 -12.36
CA ILE A 66 -31.53 12.25 -13.32
C ILE A 66 -31.46 11.40 -14.61
N MET A 67 -30.26 11.24 -15.18
CA MET A 67 -30.07 10.42 -16.39
C MET A 67 -30.42 8.94 -16.13
N GLN A 68 -30.06 8.43 -14.95
CA GLN A 68 -30.37 7.07 -14.55
C GLN A 68 -31.88 6.86 -14.40
N ALA A 69 -32.58 7.77 -13.72
CA ALA A 69 -34.03 7.71 -13.55
C ALA A 69 -34.74 7.67 -14.91
N TYR A 70 -34.39 8.59 -15.82
CA TYR A 70 -34.91 8.59 -17.18
C TYR A 70 -34.65 7.28 -17.92
N ALA A 71 -33.42 6.75 -17.87
CA ALA A 71 -33.06 5.51 -18.54
C ALA A 71 -33.78 4.27 -17.96
N VAL A 72 -34.07 4.26 -16.65
CA VAL A 72 -34.77 3.18 -15.96
C VAL A 72 -36.27 3.23 -16.24
N GLU A 73 -36.89 4.42 -16.16
CA GLU A 73 -38.31 4.62 -16.43
C GLU A 73 -38.67 4.27 -17.88
N ASN A 74 -37.77 4.58 -18.82
CA ASN A 74 -37.98 4.36 -20.26
C ASN A 74 -37.21 3.14 -20.77
N LYS A 75 -36.89 2.18 -19.89
CA LYS A 75 -35.98 1.08 -20.23
C LYS A 75 -36.48 0.20 -21.35
N GLU A 76 -37.76 -0.18 -21.31
CA GLU A 76 -38.35 -1.06 -22.33
C GLU A 76 -38.44 -0.36 -23.69
N GLU A 77 -38.78 0.92 -23.71
CA GLU A 77 -38.90 1.70 -24.93
C GLU A 77 -37.53 1.96 -25.57
N LEU A 78 -36.59 2.49 -24.80
CA LEU A 78 -35.32 2.99 -25.35
C LEU A 78 -34.26 1.89 -25.53
N PHE A 79 -34.32 0.83 -24.71
CA PHE A 79 -33.27 -0.20 -24.61
C PHE A 79 -33.75 -1.64 -24.91
N SER A 80 -34.95 -1.83 -25.46
CA SER A 80 -35.44 -3.17 -25.87
C SER A 80 -34.53 -3.87 -26.88
N LYS A 81 -33.98 -3.13 -27.85
CA LYS A 81 -33.15 -3.67 -28.94
C LYS A 81 -31.65 -3.32 -28.83
N ARG A 82 -31.29 -2.42 -27.92
CA ARG A 82 -29.93 -1.87 -27.78
C ARG A 82 -29.63 -1.59 -26.32
N LYS A 83 -28.37 -1.73 -25.91
CA LYS A 83 -27.94 -1.53 -24.53
C LYS A 83 -27.50 -0.09 -24.21
N SER A 84 -27.40 0.77 -25.21
CA SER A 84 -26.92 2.15 -25.08
C SER A 84 -27.63 3.12 -26.03
N LEU A 85 -27.60 4.40 -25.68
CA LEU A 85 -28.10 5.53 -26.45
C LEU A 85 -26.98 6.54 -26.69
N GLU A 86 -26.83 6.97 -27.94
CA GLU A 86 -25.96 8.09 -28.32
C GLU A 86 -26.71 9.40 -28.09
N SER A 87 -26.05 10.38 -27.49
CA SER A 87 -26.54 11.76 -27.32
C SER A 87 -25.52 12.76 -27.88
N ALA A 88 -25.90 14.03 -27.95
CA ALA A 88 -24.97 15.09 -28.37
C ALA A 88 -23.71 15.23 -27.49
N HIS A 89 -23.72 14.68 -26.26
CA HIS A 89 -22.64 14.81 -25.27
C HIS A 89 -22.02 13.46 -24.88
N GLY A 90 -22.32 12.39 -25.64
CA GLY A 90 -21.78 11.05 -25.44
C GLY A 90 -22.84 10.00 -25.21
N VAL A 91 -22.45 8.86 -24.63
CA VAL A 91 -23.25 7.64 -24.57
C VAL A 91 -23.63 7.28 -23.14
N PHE A 92 -24.89 6.90 -22.93
CA PHE A 92 -25.35 6.30 -21.68
C PHE A 92 -26.17 5.02 -21.95
N GLY A 93 -26.21 4.12 -20.98
CA GLY A 93 -26.92 2.85 -21.14
C GLY A 93 -26.61 1.81 -20.08
N PHE A 94 -27.16 0.63 -20.27
CA PHE A 94 -27.03 -0.50 -19.36
C PHE A 94 -25.91 -1.44 -19.82
N ARG A 95 -24.89 -1.61 -18.99
CA ARG A 95 -23.87 -2.65 -19.19
C ARG A 95 -24.16 -3.88 -18.33
N THR A 96 -23.96 -5.06 -18.89
CA THR A 96 -23.90 -6.30 -18.12
C THR A 96 -22.49 -6.40 -17.54
N GLY A 97 -22.33 -6.12 -16.24
CA GLY A 97 -21.04 -6.29 -15.58
C GLY A 97 -20.62 -7.76 -15.53
N THR A 98 -19.34 -8.02 -15.30
CA THR A 98 -18.85 -9.37 -15.02
C THR A 98 -19.63 -9.96 -13.84
N PRO A 99 -20.08 -11.22 -13.91
CA PRO A 99 -20.73 -11.88 -12.79
C PRO A 99 -19.88 -11.76 -11.52
N LYS A 100 -20.51 -11.36 -10.41
CA LYS A 100 -19.87 -11.24 -9.09
C LYS A 100 -20.64 -12.06 -8.08
N LEU A 101 -19.92 -12.68 -7.15
CA LEU A 101 -20.53 -13.28 -5.98
C LEU A 101 -20.94 -12.17 -5.01
N LYS A 102 -22.14 -12.30 -4.44
CA LYS A 102 -22.64 -11.45 -3.36
C LYS A 102 -23.22 -12.36 -2.29
N ASN A 103 -23.02 -12.00 -1.04
CA ASN A 103 -23.62 -12.73 0.07
C ASN A 103 -25.13 -12.56 0.09
N LEU A 104 -25.82 -13.63 0.48
CA LEU A 104 -27.22 -13.54 0.85
C LEU A 104 -27.38 -12.68 2.11
N LYS A 105 -28.57 -12.10 2.31
CA LYS A 105 -28.87 -11.30 3.50
C LYS A 105 -28.61 -12.13 4.76
N GLY A 106 -27.84 -11.56 5.70
CA GLY A 106 -27.46 -12.23 6.95
C GLY A 106 -26.17 -13.04 6.91
N PHE A 107 -25.53 -13.20 5.73
CA PHE A 107 -24.26 -13.92 5.61
C PHE A 107 -23.07 -12.97 5.50
N THR A 108 -22.02 -13.24 6.28
CA THR A 108 -20.70 -12.62 6.14
C THR A 108 -19.80 -13.50 5.27
N TRP A 109 -18.79 -12.92 4.63
CA TRP A 109 -17.83 -13.70 3.85
C TRP A 109 -17.09 -14.73 4.70
N ALA A 110 -16.84 -14.43 5.98
CA ALA A 110 -16.25 -15.38 6.91
C ALA A 110 -17.13 -16.63 7.09
N ALA A 111 -18.45 -16.43 7.29
CA ALA A 111 -19.39 -17.53 7.40
C ALA A 111 -19.46 -18.35 6.10
N VAL A 112 -19.52 -17.67 4.94
CA VAL A 112 -19.51 -18.32 3.62
C VAL A 112 -18.23 -19.13 3.41
N THR A 113 -17.06 -18.57 3.74
CA THR A 113 -15.78 -19.27 3.64
C THR A 113 -15.74 -20.50 4.53
N ASN A 114 -16.24 -20.44 5.77
CA ASN A 114 -16.26 -21.60 6.66
C ASN A 114 -17.18 -22.72 6.14
N ILE A 115 -18.38 -22.38 5.68
CA ILE A 115 -19.29 -23.35 5.05
C ILE A 115 -18.66 -23.92 3.77
N CYS A 116 -17.98 -23.10 2.99
CA CYS A 116 -17.31 -23.51 1.76
C CYS A 116 -16.12 -24.44 2.03
N LYS A 117 -15.41 -24.29 3.16
CA LYS A 117 -14.39 -25.28 3.60
C LYS A 117 -14.99 -26.68 3.82
N GLU A 118 -16.22 -26.77 4.33
CA GLU A 118 -16.88 -28.04 4.59
C GLU A 118 -17.52 -28.64 3.33
N LEU A 119 -18.23 -27.81 2.55
CA LEU A 119 -19.05 -28.29 1.44
C LEU A 119 -18.34 -28.28 0.08
N LEU A 120 -17.42 -27.34 -0.15
CA LEU A 120 -16.76 -27.15 -1.44
C LEU A 120 -15.26 -26.77 -1.27
N PRO A 121 -14.45 -27.61 -0.60
CA PRO A 121 -13.07 -27.28 -0.23
C PRO A 121 -12.16 -26.93 -1.42
N GLN A 122 -12.46 -27.41 -2.63
CA GLN A 122 -11.71 -27.13 -3.85
C GLN A 122 -11.74 -25.65 -4.28
N TYR A 123 -12.68 -24.85 -3.77
CA TYR A 123 -12.73 -23.40 -4.03
C TYR A 123 -12.09 -22.58 -2.91
N ILE A 124 -11.60 -23.21 -1.85
CA ILE A 124 -10.81 -22.56 -0.83
C ILE A 124 -9.36 -22.53 -1.28
N ARG A 125 -8.78 -21.33 -1.32
CA ARG A 125 -7.35 -21.16 -1.55
C ARG A 125 -6.63 -21.30 -0.22
N THR A 126 -5.64 -22.17 -0.19
CA THR A 126 -4.68 -22.28 0.92
C THR A 126 -3.36 -21.70 0.43
N THR A 127 -2.76 -20.86 1.25
CA THR A 127 -1.40 -20.37 1.03
C THR A 127 -0.56 -20.89 2.18
N ASP A 128 0.49 -21.65 1.88
CA ASP A 128 1.45 -22.09 2.87
C ASP A 128 2.55 -21.04 2.99
N GLU A 129 2.75 -20.52 4.20
CA GLU A 129 3.83 -19.59 4.51
C GLU A 129 4.75 -20.20 5.56
N LEU A 130 6.06 -20.08 5.35
CA LEU A 130 7.06 -20.56 6.29
C LEU A 130 7.01 -19.71 7.57
N ALA A 131 6.85 -20.35 8.73
CA ALA A 131 6.94 -19.70 10.04
C ALA A 131 8.40 -19.37 10.38
N LYS A 132 8.96 -18.36 9.70
CA LYS A 132 10.38 -17.94 9.84
C LYS A 132 10.72 -17.49 11.25
N ASP A 133 9.79 -16.84 11.92
CA ASP A 133 9.87 -16.43 13.32
C ASP A 133 10.06 -17.63 14.26
N LYS A 134 9.29 -18.71 14.05
CA LYS A 134 9.42 -19.95 14.84
C LYS A 134 10.75 -20.66 14.56
N LEU A 135 11.14 -20.79 13.30
CA LEU A 135 12.44 -21.36 12.94
C LEU A 135 13.59 -20.54 13.56
N LEU A 136 13.49 -19.21 13.57
CA LEU A 136 14.48 -18.36 14.23
C LEU A 136 14.47 -18.51 15.75
N ALA A 137 13.31 -18.69 16.38
CA ALA A 137 13.21 -18.90 17.82
C ALA A 137 13.82 -20.24 18.25
N ASP A 138 13.61 -21.30 17.46
CA ASP A 138 14.08 -22.66 17.73
C ASP A 138 15.48 -22.94 17.14
N ARG A 139 16.21 -21.92 16.70
CA ARG A 139 17.51 -22.05 16.04
C ARG A 139 18.58 -22.80 16.86
N ASP A 140 18.46 -22.74 18.18
CA ASP A 140 19.40 -23.37 19.12
C ASP A 140 18.93 -24.77 19.55
N ASN A 141 17.74 -25.22 19.13
CA ASN A 141 17.27 -26.58 19.38
C ASN A 141 17.97 -27.56 18.42
N PRO A 142 18.77 -28.53 18.92
CA PRO A 142 19.52 -29.46 18.09
C PRO A 142 18.66 -30.26 17.10
N GLU A 143 17.45 -30.63 17.52
CA GLU A 143 16.52 -31.40 16.67
C GLU A 143 16.00 -30.57 15.50
N VAL A 144 15.83 -29.26 15.67
CA VAL A 144 15.35 -28.34 14.63
C VAL A 144 16.50 -27.86 13.74
N ALA A 145 17.64 -27.52 14.34
CA ALA A 145 18.83 -27.05 13.64
C ALA A 145 19.36 -28.07 12.62
N GLU A 146 19.23 -29.38 12.90
CA GLU A 146 19.62 -30.45 11.95
C GLU A 146 18.85 -30.36 10.62
N TYR A 147 17.63 -29.81 10.64
CA TYR A 147 16.80 -29.68 9.44
C TYR A 147 17.08 -28.41 8.63
N PHE A 148 17.70 -27.37 9.18
CA PHE A 148 17.93 -26.11 8.45
C PHE A 148 18.66 -26.30 7.11
N PRO A 149 19.78 -27.06 7.04
CA PRO A 149 20.43 -27.33 5.76
C PRO A 149 19.55 -28.17 4.83
N LYS A 150 18.75 -29.10 5.37
CA LYS A 150 17.87 -29.99 4.60
C LYS A 150 16.71 -29.22 3.93
N ILE A 151 16.27 -28.12 4.54
CA ILE A 151 15.22 -27.24 4.00
C ILE A 151 15.77 -26.01 3.27
N GLY A 152 17.09 -25.92 3.06
CA GLY A 152 17.73 -24.81 2.35
C GLY A 152 17.74 -23.48 3.12
N VAL A 153 17.72 -23.54 4.45
CA VAL A 153 17.77 -22.36 5.34
C VAL A 153 19.10 -22.33 6.07
N GLN A 154 19.64 -21.13 6.23
CA GLN A 154 20.77 -20.86 7.11
C GLN A 154 20.41 -19.69 8.03
N VAL A 155 20.71 -19.82 9.31
CA VAL A 155 20.65 -18.69 10.24
C VAL A 155 21.93 -17.90 10.06
N VAL A 156 21.80 -16.69 9.52
CA VAL A 156 22.90 -15.75 9.35
C VAL A 156 22.60 -14.52 10.20
N GLN A 157 23.58 -14.11 10.99
CA GLN A 157 23.55 -12.86 11.73
C GLN A 157 24.66 -11.98 11.16
N GLU A 158 24.28 -10.97 10.39
CA GLU A 158 25.22 -10.01 9.80
C GLU A 158 25.29 -8.76 10.67
N GLU A 159 26.50 -8.30 10.94
CA GLU A 159 26.71 -6.97 11.49
C GLU A 159 26.66 -5.96 10.35
N THR A 160 25.74 -5.00 10.44
CA THR A 160 25.62 -3.91 9.48
C THR A 160 26.05 -2.60 10.11
N PHE A 161 26.93 -1.88 9.43
CA PHE A 161 27.26 -0.51 9.80
C PHE A 161 26.02 0.38 9.74
N TYR A 162 25.78 1.18 10.78
CA TYR A 162 24.66 2.10 10.86
C TYR A 162 25.16 3.49 11.29
N VAL A 163 24.42 4.53 10.89
CA VAL A 163 24.67 5.93 11.27
C VAL A 163 23.34 6.54 11.66
N GLU A 164 23.26 7.03 12.90
CA GLU A 164 22.07 7.70 13.43
C GLU A 164 22.47 9.11 13.88
N PRO A 165 22.17 10.15 13.07
CA PRO A 165 22.34 11.53 13.46
C PRO A 165 21.49 11.82 14.70
N LYS A 166 22.04 12.59 15.63
CA LYS A 166 21.23 13.12 16.75
C LYS A 166 20.15 14.02 16.18
N LYS A 167 18.88 13.72 16.52
CA LYS A 167 17.76 14.58 16.16
C LYS A 167 17.63 15.67 17.23
N GLU A 168 17.39 16.91 16.81
CA GLU A 168 17.22 18.05 17.72
C GLU A 168 16.07 17.86 18.73
N ASN A 169 15.10 16.98 18.45
CA ASN A 169 13.98 16.66 19.35
C ASN A 169 14.35 15.73 20.53
N ASP A 170 15.43 14.94 20.45
CA ASP A 170 15.77 13.97 21.51
C ASP A 170 16.48 14.64 22.70
N ALA A 171 17.03 15.84 22.51
CA ALA A 171 17.70 16.60 23.58
C ALA A 171 16.73 17.13 24.65
N GLN A 172 15.45 17.33 24.30
CA GLN A 172 14.44 17.86 25.23
C GLN A 172 13.80 16.79 26.13
N GLN A 173 13.91 15.50 25.79
CA GLN A 173 13.32 14.41 26.59
C GLN A 173 14.27 13.82 27.64
N GLN A 174 15.58 14.08 27.57
CA GLN A 174 16.55 13.59 28.56
C GLN A 174 16.83 14.58 29.70
N SER A 175 16.10 15.70 29.75
CA SER A 175 16.26 16.74 30.77
C SER A 175 14.95 17.06 31.53
N ALA A 176 14.01 16.11 31.56
CA ALA A 176 12.80 16.14 32.39
C ALA A 176 12.80 15.01 33.42
#